data_AF-A0A1G8TQF7-F1
#
_entry.id   AF-A0A1G8TQF7-F1
#
_cell.length_a   1.000
_cell.length_b   1.000
_cell.length_c   1.000
_cell.angle_alpha   90.00
_cell.angle_beta   90.00
_cell.angle_gamma   90.00
#
_symmetry.space_group_name_H-M   'P 1'
#
loop_
_entity.id
_entity.type
_entity.pdbx_description
1 polymer ?
#
loop_
_entity_poly.entity_id
_entity_poly.type
_entity_poly.pdbx_seq_one_letter_code
_entity_poly.pdbx_strand_id
1 'polypeptide(L)' 'MPTHSETKRLPYTAQQMYDLVADVANYPQFLPWTAAARIRTREDKGDHEVMLADLVISFKVFRERFGSRVTLWP' A
#
# COMPACT_ATOMS: atom_id res chain seq x y z
N MET A 1 -17.24 -7.36 7.62
CA MET A 1 -16.37 -6.18 7.87
C MET A 1 -17.06 -4.96 7.28
N PRO A 2 -17.10 -3.80 7.98
CA PRO A 2 -17.60 -2.57 7.41
C PRO A 2 -16.72 -2.15 6.23
N THR A 3 -17.32 -1.61 5.17
CA THR A 3 -16.61 -1.09 3.99
C THR A 3 -16.71 0.43 4.00
N HIS A 4 -15.60 1.11 3.73
CA HIS A 4 -15.55 2.56 3.57
C HIS A 4 -15.17 2.91 2.14
N SER A 5 -15.81 3.93 1.57
CA SER A 5 -15.53 4.42 0.21
C SER A 5 -15.53 5.94 0.24
N GLU A 6 -14.51 6.54 -0.35
CA GLU A 6 -14.37 7.98 -0.54
C GLU A 6 -13.93 8.24 -1.98
N THR A 7 -14.45 9.31 -2.60
CA THR A 7 -14.03 9.76 -3.92
C THR A 7 -13.66 11.23 -3.84
N LYS A 8 -12.45 11.57 -4.30
CA LYS A 8 -11.91 12.92 -4.26
C LYS A 8 -11.24 13.27 -5.59
N ARG A 9 -11.43 14.51 -6.05
CA ARG A 9 -10.69 15.07 -7.18
C ARG A 9 -9.39 15.67 -6.65
N LEU A 10 -8.27 15.24 -7.24
CA LEU A 10 -6.93 15.69 -6.85
C LEU A 10 -6.22 16.29 -8.06
N PRO A 11 -5.36 17.30 -7.87
CA PRO A 11 -4.60 17.94 -8.95
C PRO A 11 -3.33 17.12 -9.33
N TYR A 12 -3.46 15.80 -9.41
CA TYR A 12 -2.37 14.87 -9.74
C TYR A 12 -2.77 13.99 -10.92
N THR A 13 -1.78 13.57 -11.71
CA THR A 13 -2.01 12.66 -12.84
C THR A 13 -2.30 11.24 -12.33
N ALA A 14 -2.91 10.42 -13.19
CA ALA A 14 -3.14 9.01 -12.88
C ALA A 14 -1.82 8.28 -12.55
N GLN A 15 -0.75 8.58 -13.29
CA GLN A 15 0.57 8.01 -13.04
C GLN A 15 1.12 8.38 -11.67
N GLN A 16 1.05 9.65 -11.28
CA GLN A 16 1.52 10.09 -9.95
C GLN A 16 0.75 9.39 -8.82
N MET A 17 -0.57 9.23 -8.98
CA MET A 17 -1.39 8.52 -7.99
C MET A 17 -1.08 7.03 -7.97
N TYR A 18 -0.81 6.43 -9.12
CA TYR A 18 -0.40 5.04 -9.22
C TYR A 18 0.95 4.81 -8.53
N ASP A 19 1.97 5.60 -8.88
CA ASP A 19 3.32 5.49 -8.32
C ASP A 19 3.30 5.63 -6.80
N LEU A 20 2.50 6.58 -6.28
CA LEU A 20 2.31 6.78 -4.84
C LEU A 20 1.77 5.52 -4.14
N VAL A 21 0.80 4.83 -4.74
CA VAL A 21 0.15 3.64 -4.14
C VAL A 21 0.96 2.37 -4.40
N ALA A 22 1.69 2.28 -5.51
CA ALA A 22 2.57 1.17 -5.83
C ALA A 22 3.79 1.11 -4.90
N ASP A 23 4.22 2.27 -4.38
CA ASP A 23 5.38 2.40 -3.49
C ASP A 23 5.05 2.10 -2.01
N VAL A 24 4.56 0.88 -1.77
CA VAL A 24 4.14 0.40 -0.44
C VAL A 24 5.27 0.47 0.58
N ALA A 25 6.52 0.32 0.16
CA ALA A 25 7.68 0.36 1.07
C ALA A 25 7.85 1.73 1.76
N ASN A 26 7.42 2.81 1.10
CA ASN A 26 7.57 4.17 1.59
C ASN A 26 6.34 4.71 2.34
N TYR A 27 5.29 3.89 2.52
CA TYR A 27 4.12 4.25 3.32
C TYR A 27 4.44 4.78 4.74
N PRO A 28 5.43 4.26 5.49
CA PRO A 28 5.78 4.80 6.81
C PRO A 28 6.23 6.27 6.79
N GLN A 29 6.66 6.80 5.63
CA GLN A 29 7.14 8.19 5.53
C GLN A 29 6.00 9.21 5.60
N PHE A 30 4.77 8.82 5.25
CA PHE A 30 3.65 9.76 5.12
C PHE A 30 2.33 9.28 5.73
N LEU A 31 2.17 7.98 6.03
CA LEU A 31 1.01 7.46 6.75
C LEU A 31 1.34 7.37 8.26
N PRO A 32 0.78 8.24 9.12
CA PRO A 32 1.24 8.37 10.51
C PRO A 32 1.02 7.12 11.38
N TRP A 33 0.24 6.16 10.88
CA TRP A 33 -0.24 4.98 11.61
C TRP A 33 0.48 3.72 11.13
N THR A 34 1.30 3.84 10.09
CA THR A 34 2.09 2.75 9.52
C THR A 34 3.47 2.74 10.18
N ALA A 35 3.64 1.92 11.21
CA ALA A 35 4.91 1.80 11.93
C ALA A 35 6.01 1.12 11.11
N ALA A 36 5.64 0.23 10.18
CA ALA A 36 6.58 -0.37 9.23
C ALA A 36 5.84 -0.89 8.00
N ALA A 37 6.52 -0.89 6.86
CA ALA A 37 6.12 -1.58 5.65
C ALA A 37 7.26 -2.50 5.21
N ARG A 38 6.95 -3.75 4.86
CA ARG A 38 7.94 -4.75 4.44
C ARG A 38 7.47 -5.45 3.19
N ILE A 39 8.27 -5.36 2.13
CA ILE A 39 8.07 -6.15 0.92
C ILE A 39 8.71 -7.52 1.14
N ARG A 40 7.91 -8.58 1.01
CA ARG A 40 8.36 -9.96 1.18
C ARG A 40 8.86 -10.54 -0.13
N THR A 41 8.10 -10.36 -1.20
CA THR A 41 8.44 -10.82 -2.55
C THR A 41 7.83 -9.87 -3.58
N ARG A 42 8.47 -9.82 -4.75
CA ARG A 42 7.92 -9.26 -5.99
C ARG A 42 8.11 -10.31 -7.07
N GLU A 43 7.05 -10.59 -7.80
CA GLU A 43 7.02 -11.55 -8.88
C GLU A 43 6.49 -10.87 -10.13
N ASP A 44 7.32 -10.77 -11.15
CA ASP A 44 6.91 -10.33 -12.47
C ASP A 44 6.15 -11.46 -13.19
N LYS A 45 4.95 -11.17 -13.69
CA LYS A 45 4.11 -12.11 -14.47
C LYS A 45 4.10 -11.80 -15.97
N GLY A 46 4.85 -10.79 -16.41
CA GLY A 46 4.98 -10.33 -17.80
C GLY A 46 4.00 -9.20 -18.14
N ASP A 47 2.72 -9.36 -17.78
CA ASP A 47 1.67 -8.34 -17.97
C ASP A 47 1.41 -7.50 -16.71
N HIS A 48 1.76 -8.01 -15.53
CA HIS A 48 1.61 -7.34 -14.25
C HIS A 48 2.65 -7.81 -13.23
N GLU A 49 2.84 -7.05 -12.16
CA GLU A 49 3.66 -7.45 -11.01
C GLU A 49 2.76 -7.89 -9.85
N VAL A 50 3.13 -8.98 -9.17
CA VAL A 50 2.49 -9.41 -7.91
C VAL A 50 3.48 -9.22 -6.77
N MET A 51 3.08 -8.44 -5.77
CA MET A 51 3.87 -8.12 -4.60
C MET A 51 3.21 -8.65 -3.32
N LEU A 52 3.97 -9.33 -2.47
CA LEU A 52 3.55 -9.64 -1.11
C LEU A 52 4.10 -8.59 -0.16
N ALA A 53 3.22 -7.91 0.57
CA ALA A 53 3.60 -6.82 1.46
C ALA A 53 2.95 -6.97 2.84
N ASP A 54 3.74 -6.75 3.88
CA ASP A 54 3.27 -6.67 5.26
C ASP A 54 3.28 -5.20 5.73
N LEU A 55 2.15 -4.73 6.23
CA LEU A 55 2.04 -3.44 6.93
C LEU A 55 1.89 -3.68 8.42
N VAL A 56 2.71 -3.01 9.22
CA VAL A 56 2.57 -2.96 10.67
C VAL A 56 1.86 -1.67 11.03
N ILE A 57 0.61 -1.79 11.48
CA ILE A 57 -0.20 -0.65 11.89
C ILE A 57 -0.04 -0.47 13.40
N SER A 58 0.18 0.75 13.85
CA SER A 58 0.27 1.11 15.26
C SER A 58 -0.60 2.32 15.55
N PHE A 59 -1.58 2.15 16.42
CA PHE A 59 -2.47 3.23 16.85
C PHE A 59 -2.81 3.07 18.33
N LYS A 60 -2.43 4.05 19.14
CA LYS A 60 -2.55 4.01 20.61
C LYS A 60 -1.91 2.73 21.17
N VAL A 61 -2.67 1.88 21.84
CA VAL A 61 -2.21 0.62 22.44
C VAL A 61 -2.26 -0.56 21.47
N PHE A 62 -2.79 -0.38 20.27
CA PHE A 62 -2.92 -1.43 19.27
C PHE A 62 -1.71 -1.47 18.35
N ARG A 63 -1.19 -2.68 18.14
CA ARG A 63 -0.15 -2.96 17.17
C ARG A 63 -0.47 -4.28 16.49
N GLU A 64 -0.69 -4.23 15.18
CA GLU A 64 -1.10 -5.39 14.39
C GLU A 64 -0.35 -5.42 13.05
N ARG A 65 -0.11 -6.63 12.54
CA ARG A 65 0.53 -6.85 11.25
C ARG A 65 -0.48 -7.43 10.28
N PHE A 66 -0.64 -6.77 9.14
CA PHE A 66 -1.51 -7.20 8.05
C PHE A 66 -0.65 -7.61 6.86
N GLY A 67 -0.80 -8.86 6.42
CA GLY A 67 -0.20 -9.34 5.19
C GLY A 67 -1.15 -9.14 4.02
N SER A 68 -0.63 -8.66 2.90
CA SER A 68 -1.39 -8.35 1.70
C SER A 68 -0.71 -8.92 0.45
N ARG A 69 -1.53 -9.21 -0.55
CA ARG A 69 -1.11 -9.51 -1.92
C ARG A 69 -1.58 -8.37 -2.80
N VAL A 70 -0.64 -7.67 -3.41
CA VAL A 70 -0.86 -6.49 -4.24
C VAL A 70 -0.58 -6.88 -5.69
N THR A 71 -1.50 -6.57 -6.59
CA THR A 71 -1.34 -6.78 -8.03
C THR A 71 -1.23 -5.41 -8.69
N LEU A 72 -0.09 -5.16 -9.34
CA LEU A 72 0.26 -3.89 -9.96
C LEU A 72 0.19 -4.04 -11.48
N TRP A 73 -0.69 -3.26 -12.11
CA TRP A 73 -0.86 -3.20 -13.56
C TRP A 73 -0.13 -1.96 -14.09
N PRO A 74 0.92 -2.10 -14.90
CA PRO A 74 1.64 -0.97 -15.48
C PRO A 74 0.85 -0.23 -16.56
#